data_AF-A0A957R2K2-F1
#
_entry.id   AF-A0A957R2K2-F1
#
_cell.length_a   1.000
_cell.length_b   1.000
_cell.length_c   1.000
_cell.angle_alpha   90.00
_cell.angle_beta   90.00
_cell.angle_gamma   90.00
#
_symmetry.space_group_name_H-M   'P 1'
#
loop_
_entity.id
_entity.type
_entity.pdbx_description
1 polymer ?
#
loop_
_entity_poly.entity_id
_entity_poly.type
_entity_poly.pdbx_seq_one_letter_code
_entity_poly.pdbx_strand_id
1 'polypeptide(L)'
;MVVVYDPGAGFVTGGGWINSPAGAYTADPHLTGKATFGFVARYKKGANVPDGSTNFQFQVGDLHFESTSYDWLVVAGSSAQFKGEGTINGSGSYQFMIWAGDGSPDTFRIR
;
A
#
# COMPACT_ATOMS: atom_id res chain seq x y z
N MET A 1 13.20 -6.86 13.91
CA MET A 1 12.87 -6.56 12.51
C MET A 1 14.10 -5.92 11.89
N VAL A 2 14.81 -6.65 11.02
CA VAL A 2 15.91 -6.08 10.23
C VAL A 2 15.27 -5.57 8.95
N VAL A 3 15.32 -4.26 8.74
CA VAL A 3 14.93 -3.61 7.49
C VAL A 3 16.19 -3.61 6.63
N VAL A 4 16.21 -4.44 5.59
CA VAL A 4 17.32 -4.41 4.62
C VAL A 4 17.02 -3.29 3.64
N TYR A 5 17.74 -2.18 3.82
CA TYR A 5 17.78 -1.04 2.92
C TYR A 5 18.70 -1.39 1.75
N ASP A 6 18.14 -1.47 0.55
CA ASP A 6 18.92 -1.56 -0.69
C ASP A 6 18.48 -0.45 -1.66
N PRO A 7 19.24 0.67 -1.73
CA PRO A 7 18.94 1.77 -2.65
C PRO A 7 19.15 1.41 -4.14
N GLY A 8 19.62 0.20 -4.44
CA GLY A 8 19.64 -0.42 -5.77
C GLY A 8 18.45 -1.36 -6.05
N ALA A 9 17.60 -1.66 -5.06
CA ALA A 9 16.54 -2.68 -5.16
C ALA A 9 15.41 -2.38 -6.15
N GLY A 10 15.43 -1.21 -6.80
CA GLY A 10 14.55 -0.90 -7.93
C GLY A 10 13.26 -0.19 -7.53
N PHE A 11 12.15 -0.68 -8.06
CA PHE A 11 10.80 -0.14 -7.89
C PHE A 11 9.84 -1.29 -7.67
N VAL A 12 8.77 -1.04 -6.91
CA VAL A 12 7.61 -1.92 -6.86
C VAL A 12 6.46 -1.23 -7.56
N THR A 13 5.72 -1.98 -8.37
CA THR A 13 4.46 -1.57 -8.95
C THR A 13 3.47 -2.72 -8.80
N GLY A 14 2.21 -2.39 -8.58
CA GLY A 14 1.16 -3.38 -8.44
C GLY A 14 -0.21 -2.74 -8.55
N GLY A 15 -1.19 -3.51 -8.98
CA GLY A 15 -2.56 -3.03 -9.07
C GLY A 15 -3.51 -4.18 -9.29
N GLY A 16 -4.74 -4.00 -8.85
CA GLY A 16 -5.74 -5.03 -8.94
C GLY A 16 -6.91 -4.76 -8.03
N TRP A 17 -7.53 -5.84 -7.57
CA TRP A 17 -8.66 -5.78 -6.67
C TRP A 17 -8.62 -6.93 -5.69
N ILE A 18 -9.22 -6.72 -4.53
CA ILE A 18 -9.49 -7.73 -3.51
C ILE A 18 -10.98 -7.72 -3.19
N ASN A 19 -11.48 -8.81 -2.63
CA ASN A 19 -12.72 -8.77 -1.87
C ASN A 19 -12.35 -8.44 -0.42
N SER A 20 -12.68 -7.22 0.02
CA SER A 20 -12.56 -6.79 1.41
C SER A 20 -13.47 -7.65 2.29
N PRO A 21 -12.92 -8.46 3.21
CA PRO A 21 -13.70 -9.35 4.05
C PRO A 21 -14.30 -8.60 5.25
N ALA A 22 -15.24 -9.24 5.93
CA ALA A 22 -15.80 -8.71 7.17
C ALA A 22 -14.67 -8.47 8.21
N GLY A 23 -14.78 -7.37 8.95
CA GLY A 23 -13.81 -6.93 9.94
C GLY A 23 -12.58 -6.20 9.39
N ALA A 24 -12.39 -6.15 8.05
CA ALA A 24 -11.28 -5.40 7.45
C ALA A 24 -11.50 -3.88 7.53
N TYR A 25 -12.75 -3.44 7.38
CA TYR A 25 -13.13 -2.04 7.55
C TYR A 25 -13.59 -1.80 9.00
N THR A 26 -12.78 -1.09 9.79
CA THR A 26 -13.03 -0.96 11.24
C THR A 26 -14.21 -0.07 11.58
N ALA A 27 -14.57 0.89 10.73
CA ALA A 27 -15.72 1.77 10.96
C ALA A 27 -17.06 1.03 10.79
N ASP A 28 -17.11 0.00 9.93
CA ASP A 28 -18.23 -0.93 9.83
C ASP A 28 -17.71 -2.37 9.57
N PRO A 29 -17.54 -3.18 10.62
CA PRO A 29 -17.01 -4.54 10.51
C PRO A 29 -17.88 -5.50 9.71
N HIS A 30 -19.16 -5.20 9.47
CA HIS A 30 -20.03 -6.06 8.68
C HIS A 30 -19.93 -5.79 7.17
N LEU A 31 -19.33 -4.67 6.79
CA LEU A 31 -19.22 -4.26 5.42
C LEU A 31 -18.17 -5.09 4.68
N THR A 32 -18.59 -5.66 3.55
CA THR A 32 -17.74 -6.48 2.67
C THR A 32 -17.94 -6.03 1.23
N GLY A 33 -16.98 -6.32 0.38
CA GLY A 33 -17.13 -6.05 -1.05
C GLY A 33 -15.83 -5.83 -1.77
N LYS A 34 -15.92 -5.56 -3.07
CA LYS A 34 -14.74 -5.32 -3.90
C LYS A 34 -14.06 -4.02 -3.50
N ALA A 35 -12.74 -4.09 -3.28
CA ALA A 35 -11.86 -2.93 -3.19
C ALA A 35 -10.83 -3.01 -4.32
N THR A 36 -10.48 -1.87 -4.90
CA THR A 36 -9.43 -1.75 -5.92
C THR A 36 -8.22 -1.06 -5.34
N PHE A 37 -7.03 -1.42 -5.80
CA PHE A 37 -5.79 -0.80 -5.37
C PHE A 37 -4.84 -0.62 -6.55
N GLY A 38 -3.95 0.35 -6.41
CA GLY A 38 -2.84 0.59 -7.32
C GLY A 38 -1.71 1.25 -6.55
N PHE A 39 -0.48 0.85 -6.81
CA PHE A 39 0.67 1.51 -6.23
C PHE A 39 1.89 1.43 -7.13
N VAL A 40 2.72 2.45 -7.02
CA VAL A 40 4.10 2.47 -7.43
C VAL A 40 4.91 3.10 -6.30
N ALA A 41 6.04 2.50 -5.94
CA ALA A 41 6.98 3.07 -4.99
C ALA A 41 8.41 2.76 -5.43
N ARG A 42 9.30 3.75 -5.36
CA ARG A 42 10.69 3.61 -5.81
C ARG A 42 11.62 4.59 -5.10
N TYR A 43 12.86 4.19 -4.91
CA TYR A 43 13.92 5.16 -4.63
C TYR A 43 14.38 5.81 -5.95
N LYS A 44 14.39 7.15 -6.00
CA LYS A 44 15.04 7.88 -7.10
C LYS A 44 16.56 7.87 -6.87
N LYS A 45 17.34 8.04 -7.94
CA LYS A 45 18.81 8.07 -7.84
C LYS A 45 19.26 9.14 -6.85
N GLY A 46 20.01 8.74 -5.82
CA GLY A 46 20.51 9.63 -4.77
C GLY A 46 19.47 10.02 -3.71
N ALA A 47 18.25 9.48 -3.76
CA ALA A 47 17.24 9.70 -2.74
C ALA A 47 17.32 8.65 -1.62
N ASN A 48 17.16 9.10 -0.39
CA ASN A 48 17.09 8.22 0.80
C ASN A 48 15.66 7.91 1.24
N VAL A 49 14.68 8.53 0.57
CA VAL A 49 13.25 8.38 0.81
C VAL A 49 12.59 7.96 -0.51
N PRO A 50 11.63 7.01 -0.52
CA PRO A 50 10.95 6.63 -1.74
C PRO A 50 10.06 7.76 -2.25
N ASP A 51 9.74 7.70 -3.53
CA ASP A 51 8.67 8.47 -4.14
C ASP A 51 7.72 7.51 -4.88
N GLY A 52 6.47 7.92 -5.04
CA GLY A 52 5.44 7.01 -5.53
C GLY A 52 4.04 7.57 -5.49
N SER A 53 3.09 6.69 -5.78
CA SER A 53 1.66 6.93 -5.61
C SER A 53 1.02 5.62 -5.17
N THR A 54 0.13 5.70 -4.19
CA THR A 54 -0.63 4.58 -3.66
C THR A 54 -2.06 5.02 -3.56
N ASN A 55 -2.95 4.22 -4.12
CA ASN A 55 -4.36 4.49 -4.19
C ASN A 55 -5.13 3.22 -3.79
N PHE A 56 -6.10 3.36 -2.91
CA PHE A 56 -6.98 2.27 -2.48
C PHE A 56 -8.41 2.78 -2.42
N GLN A 57 -9.32 2.09 -3.09
CA GLN A 57 -10.72 2.45 -3.16
C GLN A 57 -11.59 1.29 -2.69
N PHE A 58 -12.38 1.54 -1.65
CA PHE A 58 -13.44 0.65 -1.19
C PHE A 58 -14.78 1.38 -1.30
N GLN A 59 -15.41 1.27 -2.47
CA GLN A 59 -16.60 2.05 -2.84
C GLN A 59 -17.78 1.84 -1.91
N VAL A 60 -18.02 0.60 -1.48
CA VAL A 60 -19.17 0.28 -0.60
C VAL A 60 -19.05 0.94 0.78
N GLY A 61 -17.84 1.25 1.23
CA GLY A 61 -17.56 1.95 2.50
C GLY A 61 -17.23 3.42 2.35
N ASP A 62 -17.44 3.99 1.15
CA ASP A 62 -17.08 5.37 0.79
C ASP A 62 -15.66 5.75 1.26
N LEU A 63 -14.71 4.83 1.06
CA LEU A 63 -13.32 5.02 1.47
C LEU A 63 -12.43 5.08 0.25
N HIS A 64 -11.77 6.22 0.07
CA HIS A 64 -10.69 6.43 -0.87
C HIS A 64 -9.44 6.86 -0.11
N PHE A 65 -8.41 6.00 -0.11
CA PHE A 65 -7.11 6.34 0.44
C PHE A 65 -6.15 6.72 -0.69
N GLU A 66 -5.41 7.81 -0.48
CA GLU A 66 -4.34 8.26 -1.37
C GLU A 66 -3.10 8.65 -0.57
N SER A 67 -1.93 8.12 -0.95
CA SER A 67 -0.68 8.48 -0.29
C SER A 67 -0.25 9.91 -0.60
N THR A 68 0.38 10.55 0.37
CA THR A 68 0.96 11.89 0.28
C THR A 68 2.47 11.86 0.48
N SER A 69 2.99 10.87 1.18
CA SER A 69 4.42 10.70 1.44
C SER A 69 4.78 9.22 1.63
N TYR A 70 6.08 8.93 1.58
CA TYR A 70 6.64 7.61 1.86
C TYR A 70 7.77 7.77 2.87
N ASP A 71 7.90 6.82 3.78
CA ASP A 71 9.00 6.78 4.74
C ASP A 71 10.11 5.83 4.25
N TRP A 72 9.71 4.64 3.78
CA TRP A 72 10.64 3.63 3.27
C TRP A 72 9.94 2.61 2.37
N LEU A 73 10.78 1.93 1.59
CA LEU A 73 10.44 0.78 0.77
C LEU A 73 11.49 -0.31 1.03
N VAL A 74 11.03 -1.55 1.20
CA VAL A 74 11.87 -2.76 1.24
C VAL A 74 11.37 -3.69 0.16
N VAL A 75 12.28 -4.13 -0.71
CA VAL A 75 12.02 -5.18 -1.69
C VAL A 75 12.96 -6.33 -1.37
N ALA A 76 12.41 -7.54 -1.20
CA ALA A 76 13.15 -8.73 -0.86
C ALA A 76 12.57 -9.94 -1.62
N GLY A 77 13.32 -10.46 -2.58
CA GLY A 77 12.83 -11.54 -3.45
C GLY A 77 11.56 -11.14 -4.19
N SER A 78 10.50 -11.93 -4.02
CA SER A 78 9.17 -11.69 -4.60
C SER A 78 8.24 -10.89 -3.68
N SER A 79 8.76 -10.25 -2.62
CA SER A 79 7.96 -9.49 -1.67
C SER A 79 8.40 -8.03 -1.58
N ALA A 80 7.44 -7.14 -1.40
CA ALA A 80 7.66 -5.74 -1.14
C ALA A 80 6.83 -5.26 0.06
N GLN A 81 7.44 -4.40 0.86
CA GLN A 81 6.79 -3.68 1.94
C GLN A 81 7.13 -2.21 1.82
N PHE A 82 6.17 -1.34 2.07
CA PHE A 82 6.43 0.09 2.12
C PHE A 82 5.38 0.80 2.96
N LYS A 83 5.77 1.94 3.52
CA LYS A 83 4.92 2.74 4.39
C LYS A 83 5.12 4.22 4.13
N GLY A 84 4.17 5.00 4.63
CA GLY A 84 4.23 6.45 4.64
C GLY A 84 2.96 7.02 5.20
N GLU A 85 2.57 8.18 4.71
CA GLU A 85 1.33 8.85 5.08
C GLU A 85 0.42 9.04 3.86
N GLY A 86 -0.86 9.22 4.14
CA GLY A 86 -1.86 9.55 3.15
C GLY A 86 -3.12 10.11 3.77
N THR A 87 -4.10 10.38 2.92
CA THR A 87 -5.40 10.92 3.31
C THR A 87 -6.49 9.90 3.05
N ILE A 88 -7.60 10.02 3.77
CA ILE A 88 -8.84 9.32 3.45
C ILE A 88 -9.85 10.37 2.98
N ASN A 89 -10.39 10.19 1.77
CA ASN A 89 -11.31 11.12 1.11
C ASN A 89 -10.79 12.57 1.10
N GLY A 90 -9.48 12.72 0.82
CA GLY A 90 -8.81 14.03 0.79
C GLY A 90 -8.64 14.72 2.16
N SER A 91 -8.94 14.02 3.26
CA SER A 91 -8.90 14.58 4.62
C SER A 91 -8.04 13.73 5.57
N GLY A 92 -7.57 14.36 6.65
CA GLY A 92 -6.76 13.72 7.68
C GLY A 92 -5.32 13.42 7.24
N SER A 93 -4.51 12.91 8.18
CA SER A 93 -3.22 12.28 7.89
C SER A 93 -3.19 10.93 8.59
N TYR A 94 -3.03 9.88 7.80
CA TYR A 94 -3.05 8.50 8.24
C TYR A 94 -1.77 7.81 7.81
N GLN A 95 -1.12 7.15 8.75
CA GLN A 95 -0.04 6.23 8.42
C GLN A 95 -0.62 5.03 7.69
N PHE A 96 0.06 4.58 6.64
CA PHE A 96 -0.28 3.36 5.94
C PHE A 96 0.92 2.43 5.87
N MET A 97 0.64 1.14 5.75
CA MET A 97 1.63 0.13 5.38
C MET A 97 1.03 -0.81 4.34
N ILE A 98 1.79 -1.10 3.29
CA ILE A 98 1.45 -2.13 2.30
C ILE A 98 2.41 -3.30 2.41
N TRP A 99 1.84 -4.49 2.29
CA TRP A 99 2.55 -5.74 2.02
C TRP A 99 2.07 -6.27 0.67
N ALA A 100 2.98 -6.46 -0.26
CA ALA A 100 2.74 -7.09 -1.55
C ALA A 100 3.64 -8.32 -1.70
N GLY A 101 3.08 -9.42 -2.17
CA GLY A 101 3.83 -10.64 -2.48
C GLY A 101 3.43 -11.16 -3.84
N ASP A 102 4.42 -11.33 -4.70
CA ASP A 102 4.33 -12.03 -5.99
C ASP A 102 4.50 -13.54 -5.73
N GLY A 103 3.50 -14.31 -6.16
CA GLY A 103 3.37 -15.73 -5.84
C GLY A 103 2.22 -16.41 -6.56
N SER A 104 1.76 -17.54 -6.01
CA SER A 104 0.60 -18.26 -6.54
C SER A 104 -0.29 -18.74 -5.38
N PRO A 105 -1.33 -17.97 -5.00
CA PRO A 105 -1.73 -16.68 -5.56
C PRO A 105 -0.85 -15.50 -5.10
N ASP A 106 -0.95 -14.37 -5.80
CA ASP A 106 -0.44 -13.08 -5.35
C ASP A 106 -1.15 -12.62 -4.07
N THR A 107 -0.47 -11.79 -3.29
CA THR A 107 -0.99 -11.25 -2.04
C THR A 107 -0.87 -9.73 -1.97
N PHE A 108 -1.91 -9.11 -1.42
CA PHE A 108 -1.96 -7.68 -1.13
C PHE A 108 -2.60 -7.45 0.23
N ARG A 109 -2.00 -6.57 1.03
CA ARG A 109 -2.56 -6.08 2.28
C ARG A 109 -2.22 -4.61 2.46
N ILE A 110 -3.20 -3.84 2.91
CA ILE A 110 -3.03 -2.46 3.39
C ILE A 110 -3.53 -2.37 4.85
N ARG A 111 -2.89 -1.54 5.66
CA ARG A 111 -3.31 -1.21 7.03
C ARG A 111 -3.01 0.24 7.36
#